data_AF-A0AAV8VR92-F1
#
_entry.id   AF-A0AAV8VR92-F1
#
_cell.length_a   1.000
_cell.length_b   1.000
_cell.length_c   1.000
_cell.angle_alpha   90.00
_cell.angle_beta   90.00
_cell.angle_gamma   90.00
#
_symmetry.space_group_name_H-M   'P 1'
#
loop_
_entity.id
_entity.type
_entity.pdbx_description
1 polymer ?
#
loop_
_entity_poly.entity_id
_entity_poly.type
_entity_poly.pdbx_seq_one_letter_code
_entity_poly.pdbx_strand_id
1 'polypeptide(L)'
;MGSNTEEGYYFIIYYLTELFRKEENVYVNRQEFLRAVRELNPYVNAVARQAIVFEYTDWLNPDDPVSNRNALDKMVGDYHFTCNVNEFAHRYAETGNNVYMYYYKHRTVANPWPSWTGVMHADEINYVFGEPLNPTKSYTAQEVDLSKRIMRYWANFAKTGNPSLSPNGVWTPTFWPLHTAYGREYLTLDVNSTATGRGPRIKQCAFWKKYLPQLQQLSGK
;
A
#
# COMPACT_ATOMS: atom_id res chain seq x y z
N MET A 1 11.64 1.01 -4.40
CA MET A 1 10.21 1.04 -4.81
C MET A 1 9.34 0.62 -3.63
N GLY A 2 8.03 0.80 -3.68
CA GLY A 2 7.16 0.46 -2.55
C GLY A 2 5.70 0.87 -2.76
N SER A 3 4.91 0.72 -1.71
CA SER A 3 3.49 1.02 -1.67
C SER A 3 3.08 1.61 -0.33
N ASN A 4 1.91 2.24 -0.30
CA ASN A 4 1.26 2.80 0.88
C ASN A 4 0.21 1.82 1.43
N THR A 5 -0.31 2.02 2.65
CA THR A 5 -1.26 1.08 3.25
C THR A 5 -2.65 1.13 2.64
N GLU A 6 -3.11 2.30 2.17
CA GLU A 6 -4.45 2.54 1.63
C GLU A 6 -4.40 3.08 0.18
N GLU A 7 -3.79 2.31 -0.71
CA GLU A 7 -3.68 2.65 -2.15
C GLU A 7 -5.03 2.78 -2.87
N GLY A 8 -6.10 2.17 -2.35
CA GLY A 8 -7.38 2.07 -3.03
C GLY A 8 -8.32 3.25 -2.78
N TYR A 9 -8.32 3.80 -1.56
CA TYR A 9 -9.36 4.75 -1.14
C TYR A 9 -9.47 5.99 -2.02
N TYR A 10 -8.35 6.56 -2.47
CA TYR A 10 -8.38 7.74 -3.32
C TYR A 10 -9.26 7.49 -4.56
N PHE A 11 -9.05 6.38 -5.26
CA PHE A 11 -9.79 6.03 -6.47
C PHE A 11 -11.24 5.70 -6.18
N ILE A 12 -11.51 5.01 -5.06
CA ILE A 12 -12.88 4.63 -4.67
C ILE A 12 -13.72 5.88 -4.35
N ILE A 13 -13.16 6.88 -3.66
CA ILE A 13 -13.84 8.14 -3.34
C ILE A 13 -14.33 8.84 -4.62
N TYR A 14 -13.53 8.82 -5.68
CA TYR A 14 -13.89 9.47 -6.95
C TYR A 14 -14.74 8.58 -7.88
N TYR A 15 -14.81 7.27 -7.63
CA TYR A 15 -15.57 6.33 -8.46
C TYR A 15 -16.93 5.97 -7.86
N LEU A 16 -16.98 5.60 -6.58
CA LEU A 16 -18.20 5.25 -5.84
C LEU A 16 -18.67 6.42 -4.96
N THR A 17 -18.89 7.58 -5.58
CA THR A 17 -19.13 8.86 -4.88
C THR A 17 -20.33 8.87 -3.94
N GLU A 18 -21.37 8.07 -4.22
CA GLU A 18 -22.55 7.96 -3.35
C GLU A 18 -22.25 7.18 -2.07
N LEU A 19 -21.38 6.17 -2.15
CA LEU A 19 -21.01 5.30 -1.04
C LEU A 19 -19.83 5.87 -0.22
N PHE A 20 -18.87 6.50 -0.90
CA PHE A 20 -17.65 7.06 -0.30
C PHE A 20 -17.62 8.58 -0.38
N ARG A 21 -18.47 9.20 0.43
CA ARG A 21 -18.48 10.66 0.58
C ARG A 21 -17.22 11.13 1.31
N LYS A 22 -16.71 12.31 0.96
CA LYS A 22 -15.55 12.92 1.60
C LYS A 22 -15.93 13.58 2.93
N GLU A 23 -16.41 12.76 3.86
CA GLU A 23 -16.81 13.15 5.21
C GLU A 23 -16.32 12.11 6.22
N GLU A 24 -16.31 12.48 7.50
CA GLU A 24 -16.06 11.50 8.57
C GLU A 24 -17.25 10.53 8.69
N ASN A 25 -17.05 9.40 9.39
CA ASN A 25 -18.11 8.43 9.69
C ASN A 25 -18.74 7.76 8.45
N VAL A 26 -17.93 7.41 7.45
CA VAL A 26 -18.35 6.54 6.34
C VAL A 26 -18.29 5.07 6.77
N TYR A 27 -19.37 4.34 6.51
CA TYR A 27 -19.56 2.93 6.84
C TYR A 27 -20.10 2.21 5.61
N VAL A 28 -19.75 0.94 5.43
CA VAL A 28 -20.23 0.13 4.29
C VAL A 28 -20.87 -1.13 4.84
N ASN A 29 -22.19 -1.23 4.77
CA ASN A 29 -22.87 -2.44 5.21
C ASN A 29 -22.62 -3.62 4.25
N ARG A 30 -23.01 -4.83 4.66
CA ARG A 30 -22.72 -6.04 3.87
C ARG A 30 -23.31 -6.01 2.46
N GLN A 31 -24.53 -5.50 2.29
CA GLN A 31 -25.18 -5.43 0.98
C GLN A 31 -24.48 -4.42 0.06
N GLU A 32 -24.08 -3.28 0.60
CA GLU A 32 -23.29 -2.27 -0.10
C GLU A 32 -21.93 -2.81 -0.51
N PHE A 33 -21.24 -3.56 0.36
CA PHE A 33 -19.99 -4.24 0.04
C PHE A 33 -20.15 -5.20 -1.15
N LEU A 34 -21.14 -6.09 -1.10
CA LEU A 34 -21.37 -7.05 -2.19
C LEU A 34 -21.69 -6.36 -3.53
N ARG A 35 -22.46 -5.27 -3.48
CA ARG A 35 -22.73 -4.43 -4.65
C ARG A 35 -21.45 -3.76 -5.16
N ALA A 36 -20.66 -3.14 -4.28
CA ALA A 36 -19.40 -2.49 -4.62
C ALA A 36 -18.37 -3.45 -5.21
N VAL A 37 -18.27 -4.70 -4.71
CA VAL A 37 -17.41 -5.74 -5.30
C VAL A 37 -17.79 -6.01 -6.76
N ARG A 38 -19.09 -6.04 -7.08
CA ARG A 38 -19.55 -6.22 -8.46
C ARG A 38 -19.21 -5.02 -9.34
N GLU A 39 -19.41 -3.80 -8.84
CA GLU A 39 -19.16 -2.55 -9.57
C GLU A 39 -17.67 -2.30 -9.83
N LEU A 40 -16.81 -2.64 -8.86
CA LEU A 40 -15.36 -2.48 -8.96
C LEU A 40 -14.68 -3.62 -9.76
N ASN A 41 -15.37 -4.75 -9.99
CA ASN A 41 -14.85 -5.89 -10.74
C ASN A 41 -15.83 -6.32 -11.85
N PRO A 42 -16.15 -5.44 -12.82
CA PRO A 42 -17.22 -5.68 -13.79
C PRO A 42 -16.88 -6.80 -14.80
N TYR A 43 -15.60 -7.08 -15.01
CA TYR A 43 -15.12 -8.00 -16.07
C TYR A 43 -14.91 -9.45 -15.62
N VAL A 44 -15.11 -9.75 -14.33
CA VAL A 44 -14.95 -11.11 -13.83
C VAL A 44 -16.30 -11.82 -13.75
N ASN A 45 -16.32 -13.15 -13.91
CA ASN A 45 -17.54 -13.94 -13.83
C ASN A 45 -18.07 -14.04 -12.38
N ALA A 46 -19.23 -14.68 -12.20
CA ALA A 46 -19.85 -14.82 -10.88
C ALA A 46 -19.00 -15.63 -9.88
N VAL A 47 -18.32 -16.67 -10.35
CA VAL A 47 -17.46 -17.54 -9.52
C VAL A 47 -16.24 -16.77 -9.01
N ALA A 48 -15.59 -16.01 -9.88
CA ALA A 48 -14.47 -15.13 -9.53
C ALA A 48 -14.91 -14.03 -8.56
N ARG A 49 -16.11 -13.44 -8.73
CA ARG A 49 -16.65 -12.48 -7.75
C ARG A 49 -16.84 -13.11 -6.37
N GLN A 50 -17.34 -14.34 -6.29
CA GLN A 50 -17.46 -15.04 -4.99
C GLN A 50 -16.09 -15.26 -4.34
N ALA A 51 -15.06 -15.57 -5.13
CA ALA A 51 -13.69 -15.69 -4.63
C ALA A 51 -13.14 -14.37 -4.08
N ILE A 52 -13.41 -13.24 -4.76
CA ILE A 52 -13.02 -11.90 -4.29
C ILE A 52 -13.73 -11.57 -2.97
N VAL A 53 -15.05 -11.80 -2.89
CA VAL A 53 -15.81 -11.63 -1.65
C VAL A 53 -15.21 -12.47 -0.53
N PHE A 54 -14.85 -13.72 -0.81
CA PHE A 54 -14.26 -14.61 0.19
C PHE A 54 -12.89 -14.14 0.69
N GLU A 55 -12.00 -13.72 -0.21
CA GLU A 55 -10.65 -13.29 0.17
C GLU A 55 -10.65 -11.98 0.98
N TYR A 56 -11.61 -11.09 0.71
CA TYR A 56 -11.67 -9.75 1.29
C TYR A 56 -12.74 -9.57 2.38
N THR A 57 -13.43 -10.64 2.80
CA THR A 57 -14.31 -10.58 3.98
C THR A 57 -13.49 -10.84 5.25
N ASP A 58 -13.66 -10.00 6.29
CA ASP A 58 -13.23 -10.39 7.64
C ASP A 58 -14.17 -11.47 8.17
N TRP A 59 -13.71 -12.72 8.17
CA TRP A 59 -14.52 -13.85 8.58
C TRP A 59 -14.74 -13.95 10.10
N LEU A 60 -14.04 -13.14 10.91
CA LEU A 60 -14.37 -13.02 12.33
C LEU A 60 -15.64 -12.18 12.53
N ASN A 61 -15.80 -11.11 11.74
CA ASN A 61 -16.96 -10.22 11.79
C ASN A 61 -17.46 -9.85 10.37
N PRO A 62 -18.13 -10.77 9.64
CA PRO A 62 -18.43 -10.59 8.22
C PRO A 62 -19.30 -9.38 7.88
N ASP A 63 -20.15 -8.96 8.83
CA ASP A 63 -21.08 -7.85 8.66
C ASP A 63 -20.59 -6.53 9.27
N ASP A 64 -19.37 -6.50 9.85
CA ASP A 64 -18.81 -5.29 10.43
C ASP A 64 -18.63 -4.21 9.34
N PRO A 65 -19.28 -3.04 9.49
CA PRO A 65 -19.31 -2.06 8.41
C PRO A 65 -17.98 -1.33 8.19
N VAL A 66 -17.10 -1.30 9.20
CA VAL A 66 -15.75 -0.74 9.10
C VAL A 66 -14.84 -1.69 8.32
N SER A 67 -14.90 -2.99 8.62
CA SER A 67 -14.12 -4.03 7.96
C SER A 67 -14.53 -4.17 6.50
N ASN A 68 -15.83 -4.14 6.20
CA ASN A 68 -16.34 -4.13 4.83
C ASN A 68 -15.88 -2.89 4.04
N ARG A 69 -15.84 -1.70 4.66
CA ARG A 69 -15.28 -0.48 4.04
C ARG A 69 -13.79 -0.64 3.74
N ASN A 70 -13.01 -1.07 4.71
CA ASN A 70 -11.56 -1.26 4.58
C ASN A 70 -11.22 -2.35 3.54
N ALA A 71 -12.07 -3.37 3.41
CA ALA A 71 -11.91 -4.42 2.41
C ALA A 71 -11.97 -3.90 0.97
N LEU A 72 -12.83 -2.89 0.70
CA LEU A 72 -12.91 -2.27 -0.63
C LEU A 72 -11.61 -1.55 -1.00
N ASP A 73 -11.02 -0.80 -0.06
CA ASP A 73 -9.69 -0.23 -0.25
C ASP A 73 -8.66 -1.31 -0.57
N LYS A 74 -8.61 -2.38 0.25
CA LYS A 74 -7.59 -3.40 0.10
C LYS A 74 -7.71 -4.16 -1.23
N MET A 75 -8.91 -4.49 -1.71
CA MET A 75 -9.05 -5.19 -2.99
C MET A 75 -8.62 -4.33 -4.17
N VAL A 76 -8.97 -3.03 -4.17
CA VAL A 76 -8.57 -2.08 -5.21
C VAL A 76 -7.06 -1.84 -5.14
N GLY A 77 -6.54 -1.53 -3.95
CA GLY A 77 -5.13 -1.27 -3.70
C GLY A 77 -4.23 -2.45 -4.03
N ASP A 78 -4.63 -3.66 -3.66
CA ASP A 78 -3.88 -4.88 -3.96
C ASP A 78 -3.81 -5.15 -5.46
N TYR A 79 -4.97 -5.15 -6.14
CA TYR A 79 -5.05 -5.51 -7.55
C TYR A 79 -4.36 -4.48 -8.46
N HIS A 80 -4.57 -3.17 -8.20
CA HIS A 80 -4.06 -2.11 -9.07
C HIS A 80 -2.65 -1.64 -8.71
N PHE A 81 -2.21 -1.74 -7.45
CA PHE A 81 -0.94 -1.16 -7.00
C PHE A 81 -0.01 -2.19 -6.36
N THR A 82 -0.30 -2.58 -5.12
CA THR A 82 0.64 -3.31 -4.25
C THR A 82 1.15 -4.60 -4.91
N CYS A 83 0.27 -5.38 -5.53
CA CYS A 83 0.68 -6.66 -6.09
C CYS A 83 1.44 -6.55 -7.41
N ASN A 84 1.28 -5.44 -8.14
CA ASN A 84 2.06 -5.15 -9.35
C ASN A 84 3.47 -4.69 -8.96
N VAL A 85 3.58 -3.83 -7.94
CA VAL A 85 4.87 -3.41 -7.37
C VAL A 85 5.65 -4.61 -6.84
N ASN A 86 4.99 -5.50 -6.11
CA ASN A 86 5.60 -6.75 -5.62
C ASN A 86 6.08 -7.66 -6.75
N GLU A 87 5.26 -7.85 -7.79
CA GLU A 87 5.63 -8.69 -8.93
C GLU A 87 6.88 -8.13 -9.63
N PHE A 88 6.91 -6.84 -9.93
CA PHE A 88 8.05 -6.22 -10.57
C PHE A 88 9.31 -6.34 -9.71
N ALA A 89 9.22 -6.03 -8.41
CA ALA A 89 10.34 -6.16 -7.48
C ALA A 89 10.87 -7.59 -7.41
N HIS A 90 9.96 -8.57 -7.36
CA HIS A 90 10.34 -9.98 -7.35
C HIS A 90 11.07 -10.39 -8.63
N ARG A 91 10.52 -10.05 -9.81
CA ARG A 91 11.16 -10.36 -11.10
C ARG A 91 12.52 -9.70 -11.24
N TYR A 92 12.66 -8.45 -10.80
CA TYR A 92 13.94 -7.75 -10.83
C TYR A 92 14.96 -8.43 -9.91
N ALA A 93 14.57 -8.82 -8.70
CA ALA A 93 15.45 -9.54 -7.76
C ALA A 93 15.86 -10.93 -8.28
N GLU A 94 14.97 -11.66 -8.98
CA GLU A 94 15.29 -12.98 -9.57
C GLU A 94 16.43 -12.92 -10.60
N THR A 95 16.66 -11.76 -11.20
CA THR A 95 17.74 -11.55 -12.18
C THR A 95 19.08 -11.16 -11.54
N GLY A 96 19.19 -11.23 -10.21
CA GLY A 96 20.42 -10.90 -9.47
C GLY A 96 20.62 -9.41 -9.19
N ASN A 97 19.62 -8.57 -9.49
CA ASN A 97 19.68 -7.14 -9.22
C ASN A 97 19.37 -6.81 -7.75
N ASN A 98 19.99 -5.73 -7.26
CA ASN A 98 19.69 -5.20 -5.94
C ASN A 98 18.35 -4.45 -5.93
N VAL A 99 17.42 -4.87 -5.07
CA VAL A 99 16.10 -4.25 -4.93
C VAL A 99 15.90 -3.79 -3.49
N TYR A 100 15.28 -2.63 -3.30
CA TYR A 100 14.90 -2.11 -1.99
C TYR A 100 13.40 -1.80 -2.01
N MET A 101 12.65 -2.48 -1.14
CA MET A 101 11.20 -2.35 -1.02
C MET A 101 10.84 -1.57 0.25
N TYR A 102 9.89 -0.63 0.16
CA TYR A 102 9.27 0.00 1.33
C TYR A 102 7.77 -0.32 1.44
N TYR A 103 7.26 -0.21 2.66
CA TYR A 103 5.84 -0.08 2.93
C TYR A 103 5.61 1.17 3.78
N TYR A 104 5.00 2.19 3.20
CA TYR A 104 4.81 3.51 3.83
C TYR A 104 3.53 3.49 4.67
N LYS A 105 3.65 3.90 5.93
CA LYS A 105 2.59 3.79 6.94
C LYS A 105 2.34 5.07 7.73
N HIS A 106 2.99 6.17 7.38
CA HIS A 106 2.82 7.42 8.10
C HIS A 106 1.67 8.23 7.53
N ARG A 107 0.67 8.51 8.37
CA ARG A 107 -0.37 9.49 8.08
C ARG A 107 0.01 10.83 8.70
N THR A 108 0.10 11.87 7.86
CA THR A 108 0.38 13.23 8.33
C THR A 108 -0.66 13.69 9.36
N VAL A 109 -0.21 14.32 10.45
CA VAL A 109 -1.12 14.82 11.52
C VAL A 109 -2.14 15.82 10.97
N ALA A 110 -1.69 16.72 10.10
CA ALA A 110 -2.52 17.73 9.44
C ALA A 110 -3.20 17.23 8.14
N ASN A 111 -3.32 15.91 7.93
CA ASN A 111 -3.94 15.36 6.73
C ASN A 111 -5.42 15.82 6.62
N PRO A 112 -5.83 16.52 5.55
CA PRO A 112 -7.17 17.10 5.42
C PRO A 112 -8.23 16.08 4.99
N TRP A 113 -7.85 14.85 4.66
CA TRP A 113 -8.78 13.79 4.30
C TRP A 113 -9.42 13.18 5.53
N PRO A 114 -10.63 12.60 5.42
CA PRO A 114 -11.26 11.94 6.55
C PRO A 114 -10.36 10.89 7.23
N SER A 115 -10.46 10.76 8.54
CA SER A 115 -9.58 9.91 9.37
C SER A 115 -9.50 8.45 8.88
N TRP A 116 -10.60 7.92 8.37
CA TRP A 116 -10.72 6.55 7.88
C TRP A 116 -9.94 6.27 6.58
N THR A 117 -9.48 7.30 5.88
CA THR A 117 -8.72 7.16 4.63
C THR A 117 -7.30 6.62 4.85
N GLY A 118 -6.80 6.63 6.09
CA GLY A 118 -5.50 6.05 6.41
C GLY A 118 -4.35 6.77 5.72
N VAL A 119 -3.47 6.00 5.08
CA VAL A 119 -2.30 6.48 4.32
C VAL A 119 -2.53 6.21 2.85
N MET A 120 -3.09 7.21 2.17
CA MET A 120 -3.59 7.05 0.81
C MET A 120 -2.46 6.98 -0.23
N HIS A 121 -2.85 6.64 -1.45
CA HIS A 121 -2.01 6.76 -2.63
C HIS A 121 -1.31 8.12 -2.67
N ALA A 122 0.02 8.10 -2.84
CA ALA A 122 0.90 9.27 -2.95
C ALA A 122 1.11 10.12 -1.68
N ASP A 123 0.60 9.72 -0.51
CA ASP A 123 0.82 10.44 0.76
C ASP A 123 2.31 10.59 1.16
N GLU A 124 3.21 9.78 0.59
CA GLU A 124 4.64 9.84 0.84
C GLU A 124 5.36 10.95 0.05
N ILE A 125 4.77 11.46 -1.03
CA ILE A 125 5.42 12.42 -1.95
C ILE A 125 5.90 13.67 -1.20
N ASN A 126 5.07 14.23 -0.32
CA ASN A 126 5.42 15.43 0.45
C ASN A 126 6.71 15.22 1.27
N TYR A 127 6.92 14.01 1.79
CA TYR A 127 8.10 13.65 2.57
C TYR A 127 9.33 13.41 1.68
N VAL A 128 9.15 12.82 0.50
CA VAL A 128 10.21 12.63 -0.50
C VAL A 128 10.75 13.98 -1.01
N PHE A 129 9.89 14.99 -1.15
CA PHE A 129 10.27 16.32 -1.64
C PHE A 129 10.61 17.34 -0.54
N GLY A 130 10.56 16.93 0.73
CA GLY A 130 10.97 17.80 1.83
C GLY A 130 9.96 18.88 2.21
N GLU A 131 8.67 18.76 1.88
CA GLU A 131 7.67 19.74 2.32
C GLU A 131 7.65 19.92 3.85
N PRO A 132 7.85 18.86 4.67
CA PRO A 132 7.93 19.03 6.13
C PRO A 132 9.01 20.00 6.62
N LEU A 133 10.05 20.27 5.82
CA LEU A 133 11.10 21.24 6.18
C LEU A 133 10.66 22.70 6.02
N ASN A 134 9.51 22.96 5.39
CA ASN A 134 9.00 24.31 5.23
C ASN A 134 8.40 24.81 6.56
N PRO A 135 9.00 25.82 7.23
CA PRO A 135 8.53 26.30 8.53
C PRO A 135 7.15 26.99 8.48
N THR A 136 6.65 27.30 7.28
CA THR A 136 5.30 27.87 7.10
C THR A 136 4.20 26.80 7.09
N LYS A 137 4.57 25.51 7.08
CA LYS A 137 3.66 24.36 7.10
C LYS A 137 3.63 23.73 8.49
N SER A 138 2.47 23.21 8.88
CA SER A 138 2.22 22.64 10.21
C SER A 138 2.62 21.16 10.30
N TYR A 139 3.89 20.86 10.10
CA TYR A 139 4.44 19.51 10.34
C TYR A 139 5.07 19.40 11.73
N THR A 140 4.97 18.23 12.33
CA THR A 140 5.60 17.91 13.61
C THR A 140 7.11 17.70 13.47
N ALA A 141 7.85 17.76 14.58
CA ALA A 141 9.29 17.48 14.58
C ALA A 141 9.60 16.05 14.10
N GLN A 142 8.76 15.08 14.47
CA GLN A 142 8.90 13.69 14.03
C GLN A 142 8.69 13.55 12.51
N GLU A 143 7.76 14.31 11.92
CA GLU A 143 7.52 14.34 10.47
C GLU A 143 8.68 14.99 9.71
N VAL A 144 9.27 16.05 10.26
CA VAL A 144 10.50 16.66 9.74
C VAL A 144 11.62 15.62 9.70
N ASP A 145 11.80 14.86 10.77
CA ASP A 145 12.85 13.84 10.85
C ASP A 145 12.58 12.64 9.93
N LEU A 146 11.32 12.22 9.79
CA LEU A 146 10.90 11.24 8.79
C LEU A 146 11.23 11.71 7.37
N SER A 147 10.92 12.96 7.02
CA SER A 147 11.22 13.51 5.70
C SER A 147 12.72 13.57 5.43
N LYS A 148 13.53 14.06 6.38
CA LYS A 148 15.00 14.03 6.26
C LYS A 148 15.53 12.61 6.03
N ARG A 149 14.98 11.62 6.75
CA ARG A 149 15.37 10.21 6.61
C ARG A 149 14.98 9.65 5.24
N ILE A 150 13.75 9.89 4.77
CA ILE A 150 13.29 9.47 3.44
C ILE A 150 14.15 10.11 2.36
N MET A 151 14.35 11.43 2.38
CA MET A 151 15.21 12.11 1.41
C MET A 151 16.64 11.58 1.43
N ARG A 152 17.19 11.26 2.62
CA ARG A 152 18.51 10.65 2.74
C ARG A 152 18.56 9.29 2.04
N TYR A 153 17.58 8.42 2.26
CA TYR A 153 17.52 7.12 1.59
C TYR A 153 17.44 7.25 0.07
N TRP A 154 16.56 8.12 -0.45
CA TRP A 154 16.41 8.34 -1.88
C TRP A 154 17.69 8.92 -2.51
N ALA A 155 18.30 9.91 -1.87
CA ALA A 155 19.52 10.53 -2.35
C ALA A 155 20.73 9.57 -2.28
N ASN A 156 20.82 8.74 -1.24
CA ASN A 156 21.85 7.71 -1.14
C ASN A 156 21.68 6.67 -2.25
N PHE A 157 20.47 6.14 -2.45
CA PHE A 157 20.20 5.19 -3.52
C PHE A 157 20.57 5.75 -4.90
N ALA A 158 20.21 7.00 -5.18
CA ALA A 158 20.58 7.65 -6.44
C ALA A 158 22.10 7.78 -6.64
N LYS A 159 22.88 7.93 -5.56
CA LYS A 159 24.34 8.12 -5.64
C LYS A 159 25.14 6.82 -5.57
N THR A 160 24.64 5.79 -4.88
CA THR A 160 25.42 4.59 -4.53
C THR A 160 24.74 3.29 -4.92
N GLY A 161 23.46 3.33 -5.32
CA GLY A 161 22.64 2.14 -5.50
C GLY A 161 22.20 1.46 -4.19
N ASN A 162 22.52 2.04 -3.02
CA ASN A 162 22.13 1.53 -1.71
C ASN A 162 21.55 2.68 -0.84
N PRO A 163 20.28 2.62 -0.43
CA PRO A 163 19.66 3.69 0.36
C PRO A 163 20.34 3.90 1.71
N SER A 164 20.90 2.85 2.31
CA SER A 164 21.54 2.92 3.63
C SER A 164 23.00 3.35 3.59
N LEU A 165 23.62 3.50 2.42
CA LEU A 165 25.03 3.84 2.29
C LEU A 165 25.21 5.19 1.58
N SER A 166 25.83 6.14 2.26
CA SER A 166 26.19 7.42 1.67
C SER A 166 27.47 7.32 0.80
N PRO A 167 27.74 8.31 -0.08
CA PRO A 167 28.93 8.30 -0.93
C PRO A 167 30.28 8.32 -0.20
N ASN A 168 30.30 8.83 1.04
CA ASN A 168 31.48 8.84 1.91
C ASN A 168 31.58 7.58 2.79
N GLY A 169 30.82 6.53 2.50
CA GLY A 169 30.90 5.25 3.21
C GLY A 169 30.22 5.23 4.59
N VAL A 170 29.37 6.21 4.89
CA VAL A 170 28.66 6.29 6.18
C VAL A 170 27.30 5.61 6.06
N TRP A 171 27.02 4.72 7.00
CA TRP A 171 25.75 4.01 7.07
C TRP A 171 24.66 4.83 7.76
N THR A 172 23.42 4.72 7.31
CA THR A 172 22.25 5.26 8.02
C THR A 172 22.04 4.48 9.33
N PRO A 173 21.52 5.12 10.41
CA PRO A 173 21.29 4.45 11.69
C PRO A 173 20.36 3.23 11.59
N THR A 174 19.37 3.30 10.71
CA THR A 174 18.50 2.18 10.36
C THR A 174 18.95 1.59 9.03
N PHE A 175 19.16 0.28 9.01
CA PHE A 175 19.48 -0.45 7.80
C PHE A 175 18.21 -0.78 7.01
N TRP A 176 18.21 -0.50 5.71
CA TRP A 176 17.17 -0.90 4.76
C TRP A 176 17.61 -2.20 4.10
N PRO A 177 16.98 -3.35 4.43
CA PRO A 177 17.39 -4.63 3.89
C PRO A 177 17.15 -4.74 2.39
N LEU A 178 18.00 -5.55 1.75
CA LEU A 178 17.79 -5.95 0.36
C LEU A 178 16.51 -6.77 0.25
N HIS A 179 15.64 -6.43 -0.69
CA HIS A 179 14.49 -7.24 -1.07
C HIS A 179 14.97 -8.40 -1.94
N THR A 180 15.24 -9.54 -1.32
CA THR A 180 15.73 -10.72 -2.05
C THR A 180 14.60 -11.50 -2.72
N ALA A 181 14.90 -12.29 -3.75
CA ALA A 181 13.90 -13.11 -4.44
C ALA A 181 13.16 -14.09 -3.50
N TYR A 182 13.87 -14.58 -2.47
CA TYR A 182 13.36 -15.53 -1.49
C TYR A 182 12.80 -14.86 -0.23
N GLY A 183 13.56 -13.93 0.36
CA GLY A 183 13.21 -13.29 1.63
C GLY A 183 12.16 -12.20 1.49
N ARG A 184 12.13 -11.49 0.36
CA ARG A 184 11.15 -10.46 0.01
C ARG A 184 11.00 -9.39 1.09
N GLU A 185 12.12 -9.01 1.67
CA GLU A 185 12.17 -8.03 2.75
C GLU A 185 11.67 -6.66 2.31
N TYR A 186 10.98 -5.95 3.19
CA TYR A 186 10.68 -4.53 3.00
C TYR A 186 10.94 -3.76 4.30
N LEU A 187 11.23 -2.47 4.19
CA LEU A 187 11.34 -1.56 5.32
C LEU A 187 10.02 -0.80 5.53
N THR A 188 9.56 -0.70 6.77
CA THR A 188 8.44 0.19 7.13
C THR A 188 8.94 1.63 7.22
N LEU A 189 8.28 2.53 6.50
CA LEU A 189 8.51 3.97 6.59
C LEU A 189 7.39 4.62 7.40
N ASP A 190 7.70 4.91 8.66
CA ASP A 190 6.79 5.50 9.63
C ASP A 190 7.58 6.35 10.65
N VAL A 191 6.96 7.35 11.28
CA VAL A 191 7.59 8.13 12.36
C VAL A 191 7.92 7.26 13.59
N ASN A 192 7.08 6.26 13.88
CA ASN A 192 7.18 5.45 15.10
C ASN A 192 7.80 4.06 14.86
N SER A 193 8.09 3.70 13.61
CA SER A 193 8.56 2.36 13.28
C SER A 193 9.59 2.36 12.16
N THR A 194 10.57 1.47 12.33
CA THR A 194 11.56 1.10 11.32
C THR A 194 11.56 -0.41 11.08
N ALA A 195 10.46 -1.08 11.43
CA ALA A 195 10.35 -2.52 11.37
C ALA A 195 10.48 -3.05 9.93
N THR A 196 11.16 -4.18 9.80
CA THR A 196 11.24 -4.94 8.55
C THR A 196 10.15 -6.01 8.49
N GLY A 197 9.56 -6.22 7.33
CA GLY A 197 8.61 -7.31 7.09
C GLY A 197 8.94 -8.08 5.81
N ARG A 198 8.06 -9.01 5.42
CA ARG A 198 8.17 -9.78 4.17
C ARG A 198 6.93 -9.57 3.31
N GLY A 199 7.13 -9.29 2.02
CA GLY A 199 6.05 -8.95 1.09
C GLY A 199 6.13 -7.51 0.62
N PRO A 200 5.11 -6.66 0.93
CA PRO A 200 3.97 -6.88 1.83
C PRO A 200 2.81 -7.68 1.19
N ARG A 201 1.81 -8.12 1.99
CA ARG A 201 0.54 -8.70 1.49
C ARG A 201 0.67 -9.90 0.53
N ILE A 202 1.68 -10.77 0.76
CA ILE A 202 1.99 -11.91 -0.13
C ILE A 202 0.80 -12.84 -0.38
N LYS A 203 -0.05 -13.08 0.63
CA LYS A 203 -1.24 -13.93 0.48
C LYS A 203 -2.21 -13.35 -0.56
N GLN A 204 -2.57 -12.07 -0.42
CA GLN A 204 -3.49 -11.38 -1.33
C GLN A 204 -2.89 -11.23 -2.73
N CYS A 205 -1.57 -11.01 -2.82
CA CYS A 205 -0.92 -10.98 -4.11
C CYS A 205 -0.86 -12.35 -4.78
N ALA A 206 -0.73 -13.45 -4.03
CA ALA A 206 -0.89 -14.78 -4.58
C ALA A 206 -2.34 -15.05 -5.03
N PHE A 207 -3.33 -14.51 -4.33
CA PHE A 207 -4.73 -14.56 -4.77
C PHE A 207 -4.90 -13.94 -6.16
N TRP A 208 -4.48 -12.68 -6.34
CA TRP A 208 -4.63 -11.97 -7.63
C TRP A 208 -3.73 -12.50 -8.74
N LYS A 209 -2.49 -12.89 -8.44
CA LYS A 209 -1.49 -13.27 -9.45
C LYS A 209 -1.46 -14.76 -9.78
N LYS A 210 -2.04 -15.62 -8.95
CA LYS A 210 -2.02 -17.08 -9.16
C LYS A 210 -3.42 -17.69 -9.13
N TYR A 211 -4.15 -17.53 -8.03
CA TYR A 211 -5.42 -18.25 -7.83
C TYR A 211 -6.54 -17.75 -8.74
N LEU A 212 -6.82 -16.44 -8.73
CA LEU A 212 -7.94 -15.89 -9.48
C LEU A 212 -7.82 -16.09 -11.00
N PRO A 213 -6.64 -15.90 -11.63
CA PRO A 213 -6.47 -16.18 -13.07
C PRO A 213 -6.77 -17.66 -13.43
N GLN A 214 -6.31 -18.61 -12.60
CA GLN A 214 -6.59 -20.03 -12.81
C GLN A 214 -8.08 -20.34 -12.65
N LEU A 215 -8.73 -19.75 -11.62
CA LEU A 215 -10.15 -19.92 -11.39
C LEU A 215 -10.98 -19.41 -12.59
N GLN A 216 -10.64 -18.26 -13.16
CA GLN A 216 -11.32 -17.71 -14.33
C GLN A 216 -11.15 -18.57 -15.58
N GLN A 217 -9.97 -19.16 -15.77
CA GLN A 217 -9.74 -20.09 -16.89
C GLN A 217 -10.61 -21.35 -16.76
N LEU A 218 -10.77 -21.88 -15.54
CA LEU A 218 -11.54 -23.11 -15.29
C LEU A 218 -13.06 -22.90 -15.24
N SER A 219 -13.52 -21.72 -14.84
CA SER A 219 -14.96 -21.43 -14.68
C SER A 219 -15.63 -20.83 -15.92
N GLY A 220 -14.90 -20.68 -17.03
CA GLY A 220 -15.37 -20.00 -18.26
C GLY A 220 -15.40 -18.48 -18.09
N LYS A 221 -15.23 -17.71 -19.17
CA LYS A 221 -15.34 -16.25 -19.11
C LYS A 221 -16.73 -15.80 -18.69
#